data_AF-A0A3Q3AM08-F1
#
_entry.id   AF-A0A3Q3AM08-F1
#
_cell.length_a   1.000
_cell.length_b   1.000
_cell.length_c   1.000
_cell.angle_alpha   90.00
_cell.angle_beta   90.00
_cell.angle_gamma   90.00
#
_symmetry.space_group_name_H-M   'P 1'
#
loop_
_entity.id
_entity.type
_entity.pdbx_description
1 polymer ?
#
loop_
_entity_poly.entity_id
_entity_poly.type
_entity_poly.pdbx_seq_one_letter_code
_entity_poly.pdbx_strand_id
1 'polypeptide(L)' 'MVNSNYYGMDFLYVTPTTIQAARAGNIITALLLYRRKINREELTPVRGRAVLCCRGQT' A
#
# COMPACT_ATOMS: atom_id res chain seq x y z
N MET A 1 -14.22 7.24 16.71
CA MET A 1 -14.49 7.52 15.28
C MET A 1 -15.38 6.42 14.76
N VAL A 2 -16.68 6.69 14.66
CA VAL A 2 -17.72 5.70 14.31
C VAL A 2 -18.24 6.09 12.92
N ASN A 3 -17.49 5.73 11.88
CA ASN A 3 -17.82 5.99 10.47
C ASN A 3 -17.52 4.72 9.66
N SER A 4 -18.07 4.59 8.46
CA SER A 4 -17.78 3.55 7.47
C SER A 4 -16.35 3.57 6.90
N ASN A 5 -15.41 4.21 7.60
CA ASN A 5 -14.00 4.13 7.27
C ASN A 5 -13.45 2.76 7.67
N TYR A 6 -12.74 2.13 6.74
CA TYR A 6 -12.04 0.87 6.96
C TYR A 6 -10.58 1.17 7.32
N TYR A 7 -10.15 0.66 8.47
CA TYR A 7 -8.78 0.83 8.95
C TYR A 7 -8.04 -0.50 8.84
N GLY A 8 -6.97 -0.51 8.05
CA GLY A 8 -6.01 -1.59 8.00
C GLY A 8 -4.76 -1.22 8.79
N MET A 9 -4.22 -2.17 9.55
CA MET A 9 -2.89 -2.02 10.17
C MET A 9 -1.87 -2.79 9.34
N ASP A 10 -0.77 -2.14 9.01
CA ASP A 10 0.32 -2.73 8.23
C ASP A 10 1.15 -3.71 9.07
N PHE A 11 1.84 -4.65 8.40
CA PHE A 11 2.73 -5.65 9.00
C PHE A 11 4.05 -5.06 9.56
N LEU A 12 4.19 -3.74 9.59
CA LEU A 12 5.38 -3.03 10.11
C LEU A 12 5.67 -3.25 11.60
N TYR A 13 4.81 -3.98 12.30
CA TYR A 13 5.03 -4.40 13.68
C TYR A 13 5.84 -5.71 13.79
N VAL A 14 6.08 -6.43 12.68
CA VAL A 14 6.80 -7.72 12.69
C VAL A 14 8.30 -7.55 12.97
N THR A 15 8.91 -6.45 12.53
CA THR A 15 10.30 -6.07 12.89
C THR A 15 10.34 -4.59 13.27
N PRO A 16 10.04 -4.23 14.52
CA PRO A 16 9.85 -2.84 14.90
C PRO A 16 11.18 -2.09 14.99
N THR A 17 11.32 -1.02 14.22
CA THR A 17 12.22 0.07 14.58
C THR A 17 11.53 0.91 15.67
N THR A 18 12.26 1.25 16.73
CA THR A 18 11.77 2.10 17.83
C THR A 18 11.61 3.56 17.39
N ILE A 19 12.27 3.94 16.29
CA ILE A 19 12.24 5.29 15.73
C ILE A 19 11.05 5.40 14.78
N GLN A 20 10.00 6.10 15.23
CA GLN A 20 8.77 6.33 14.44
C GLN A 20 9.05 7.04 13.11
N ALA A 21 10.02 7.97 13.08
CA ALA A 21 10.43 8.67 11.87
C ALA A 21 11.03 7.71 10.82
N ALA A 22 11.85 6.74 11.25
CA ALA A 22 12.41 5.73 10.34
C ALA A 22 11.32 4.82 9.75
N ARG A 23 10.31 4.46 10.56
CA ARG A 23 9.14 3.70 10.11
C ARG A 23 8.33 4.47 9.07
N ALA A 24 8.01 5.73 9.35
CA ALA A 24 7.30 6.59 8.42
C ALA A 24 8.10 6.79 7.11
N GLY A 25 9.42 6.97 7.20
CA GLY A 25 10.30 7.11 6.03
C GLY A 25 10.30 5.88 5.13
N ASN A 26 10.33 4.67 5.72
CA ASN A 26 10.25 3.42 4.97
C ASN A 26 8.90 3.25 4.26
N ILE A 27 7.79 3.59 4.94
CA ILE A 27 6.44 3.57 4.35
C ILE A 27 6.37 4.48 3.14
N ILE A 28 6.79 5.75 3.30
CA ILE A 28 6.71 6.75 2.23
C ILE A 28 7.54 6.29 1.03
N THR A 29 8.75 5.79 1.28
CA THR A 29 9.64 5.32 0.22
C THR A 29 9.03 4.13 -0.53
N ALA A 30 8.49 3.15 0.18
CA ALA A 30 7.81 1.99 -0.42
C ALA A 30 6.57 2.41 -1.24
N LEU A 31 5.77 3.35 -0.73
CA LEU A 31 4.59 3.88 -1.42
C LEU A 31 4.96 4.61 -2.72
N LEU A 32 6.04 5.41 -2.70
CA LEU A 32 6.54 6.08 -3.89
C LEU A 32 7.06 5.08 -4.94
N LEU A 33 7.75 4.03 -4.51
CA LEU A 33 8.19 2.95 -5.40
C LEU A 33 6.99 2.20 -5.99
N TYR A 34 5.95 1.91 -5.18
CA TYR A 34 4.72 1.29 -5.65
C TYR A 34 4.01 2.16 -6.69
N ARG A 35 3.89 3.46 -6.45
CA ARG A 35 3.31 4.42 -7.41
C ARG A 35 4.07 4.45 -8.75
N ARG A 36 5.40 4.36 -8.71
CA ARG A 36 6.22 4.26 -9.93
C ARG A 36 5.97 2.96 -10.68
N LYS A 37 5.85 1.83 -9.98
CA LYS A 37 5.55 0.52 -10.58
C LYS A 37 4.15 0.47 -11.20
N ILE A 38 3.15 1.13 -10.58
CA ILE A 38 1.81 1.31 -11.17
C ILE A 38 1.91 2.09 -12.49
N ASN A 39 2.59 3.24 -12.48
CA ASN A 39 2.69 4.10 -13.65
C ASN A 39 3.40 3.42 -14.84
N ARG A 40 4.28 2.45 -14.58
CA ARG A 40 4.99 1.69 -15.61
C ARG A 40 4.26 0.41 -16.04
N GLU A 41 3.08 0.14 -15.49
CA GLU A 41 2.31 -1.09 -15.69
C GLU A 41 3.13 -2.38 -15.39
N GLU A 42 4.17 -2.28 -14.56
CA GLU A 42 5.07 -3.41 -14.21
C GLU A 42 4.48 -4.35 -13.15
N LEU A 43 3.36 -3.97 -12.54
CA LEU A 43 2.68 -4.79 -11.54
C LEU A 43 1.87 -5.89 -12.21
N THR A 44 2.27 -7.15 -11.98
CA THR A 44 1.50 -8.29 -12.43
C THR A 44 0.14 -8.32 -11.72
N PRO A 45 -0.97 -8.49 -12.46
CA PRO A 45 -2.28 -8.53 -11.84
C PRO A 45 -2.38 -9.77 -10.93
N VAL A 46 -2.86 -9.56 -9.70
CA VAL A 46 -3.12 -10.65 -8.75
C VAL A 46 -4.19 -11.54 -9.36
N ARG A 47 -3.78 -12.74 -9.77
CA ARG A 47 -4.61 -13.68 -10.55
C ARG A 47 -5.50 -14.48 -9.60
N GLY A 48 -6.55 -13.83 -9.09
CA GLY A 48 -7.47 -14.44 -8.12
C GLY A 48 -8.79 -13.68 -8.03
N ARG A 49 -9.77 -14.13 -8.82
CA ARG A 49 -11.17 -13.70 -8.87
C ARG A 49 -11.41 -12.29 -9.42
N ALA A 50 -11.73 -12.30 -10.72
CA ALA A 50 -12.61 -11.41 -11.44
C ALA A 50 -12.36 -9.90 -11.27
N VAL A 51 -12.23 -9.22 -12.41
CA VAL A 51 -12.32 -7.76 -12.53
C VAL A 51 -11.08 -7.06 -11.93
N LEU A 52 -10.05 -6.78 -12.70
CA LEU A 52 -9.96 -5.54 -13.48
C LEU A 52 -11.16 -4.56 -13.33
N CYS A 53 -11.65 -4.27 -12.12
CA CYS A 53 -12.62 -3.20 -11.81
C CYS A 53 -11.91 -2.25 -10.87
N CYS A 54 -11.40 -1.10 -11.24
CA CYS A 54 -11.43 -0.36 -12.48
C CYS A 54 -10.00 0.19 -12.62
N ARG A 55 -9.50 0.36 -13.84
CA ARG A 55 -8.29 1.17 -14.05
C ARG A 55 -8.58 2.57 -13.47
N GLY A 56 -8.04 2.88 -12.29
CA GLY A 56 -8.35 4.09 -11.54
C GLY A 56 -9.43 3.86 -10.48
N GLN A 57 -9.00 3.56 -9.26
CA GLN A 57 -9.73 4.11 -8.12
C GLN A 57 -9.45 5.61 -8.19
N THR A 58 -10.48 6.37 -8.60
CA THR A 58 -10.53 7.82 -8.91
C THR A 58 -9.50 8.69 -8.22
#